data_AF-A0A9P6Z273-F1
#
_entry.id   AF-A0A9P6Z273-F1
#
_cell.length_a   1.000
_cell.length_b   1.000
_cell.length_c   1.000
_cell.angle_alpha   90.00
_cell.angle_beta   90.00
_cell.angle_gamma   90.00
#
_symmetry.space_group_name_H-M   'P 1'
#
loop_
_entity.id
_entity.type
_entity.pdbx_description
1 polymer ?
#
loop_
_entity_poly.entity_id
_entity_poly.type
_entity_poly.pdbx_seq_one_letter_code
_entity_poly.pdbx_strand_id
1 'polypeptide(L)'
;MGNSQSIDKVQTVVKEGIKIYETIKKQQEQENHQQNHYQQQHYEQHYEQHYEQHTTYHHSADVDDDEHYSSLRQKAHIEAEKRNQLYSQSQDAYHRGDGGEAKELSIEGHKHDQRMKDYNRQAAEYIYAKKNQGRPTNEIDLHGLFVTEASEKVEEAIQRCQASGEENLVIIVGKGLHSPGQIAKLKPAIIELVKKYNVSCQPNIPNPGCLFVEFGKGTGDLSWLDRFTDKMANGEGCLIM
;
A
#
# COMPACT_ATOMS: atom_id res chain seq x y z
N MET A 1 77.70 3.74 -19.37
CA MET A 1 76.96 4.48 -18.33
C MET A 1 75.54 4.69 -18.82
N GLY A 2 74.56 3.92 -18.34
CA GLY A 2 73.18 4.07 -18.78
C GLY A 2 72.35 2.85 -18.39
N ASN A 3 71.84 2.84 -17.16
CA ASN A 3 70.70 1.97 -16.79
C ASN A 3 70.03 2.32 -15.44
N SER A 4 70.59 3.25 -14.65
CA SER A 4 70.01 3.59 -13.33
C SER A 4 68.78 4.50 -13.41
N GLN A 5 68.63 5.32 -14.46
CA GLN A 5 67.52 6.28 -14.57
C GLN A 5 66.19 5.66 -15.06
N SER A 6 66.21 4.45 -15.64
CA SER A 6 64.99 3.75 -16.09
C SER A 6 64.29 3.00 -14.95
N ILE A 7 65.05 2.46 -13.99
CA ILE A 7 64.50 1.65 -12.89
C ILE A 7 63.71 2.53 -11.90
N ASP A 8 64.20 3.73 -11.58
CA ASP A 8 63.51 4.67 -10.68
C ASP A 8 62.18 5.18 -11.25
N LYS A 9 62.11 5.40 -12.57
CA LYS A 9 60.86 5.79 -13.24
C LYS A 9 59.84 4.65 -13.20
N VAL A 10 60.28 3.41 -13.43
CA VAL A 10 59.40 2.23 -13.36
C VAL A 10 58.89 2.01 -11.92
N GLN A 11 59.74 2.14 -10.91
CA GLN A 11 59.32 2.03 -9.50
C GLN A 11 58.34 3.12 -9.08
N THR A 12 58.48 4.33 -9.63
CA THR A 12 57.58 5.46 -9.34
C THR A 12 56.19 5.20 -9.93
N VAL A 13 56.11 4.77 -11.20
CA VAL A 13 54.84 4.45 -11.87
C VAL A 13 54.10 3.30 -11.18
N VAL A 14 54.82 2.27 -10.72
CA VAL A 14 54.21 1.14 -9.99
C VAL A 14 53.64 1.59 -8.63
N LYS A 15 54.35 2.47 -7.90
CA LYS A 15 53.85 3.01 -6.62
C LYS A 15 52.62 3.90 -6.80
N GLU A 16 52.57 4.69 -7.87
CA GLU A 16 51.37 5.46 -8.22
C GLU A 16 50.20 4.55 -8.60
N GLY A 17 50.45 3.50 -9.39
CA GLY A 17 49.44 2.50 -9.74
C GLY A 17 48.82 1.81 -8.51
N ILE A 18 49.62 1.44 -7.51
CA ILE A 18 49.14 0.84 -6.26
C ILE A 18 48.27 1.82 -5.47
N LYS A 19 48.69 3.09 -5.34
CA LYS A 19 47.91 4.11 -4.65
C LYS A 19 46.56 4.38 -5.33
N ILE A 20 46.55 4.41 -6.66
CA ILE A 20 45.32 4.56 -7.44
C ILE A 20 44.40 3.35 -7.21
N TYR A 21 44.95 2.13 -7.27
CA TYR A 21 44.18 0.91 -6.99
C TYR A 21 43.59 0.89 -5.58
N GLU A 22 44.37 1.23 -4.55
CA GLU A 22 43.90 1.30 -3.16
C GLU A 22 42.81 2.37 -2.96
N THR A 23 42.92 3.49 -3.68
CA THR A 23 41.95 4.58 -3.62
C THR A 23 40.64 4.19 -4.30
N ILE A 24 40.70 3.56 -5.48
CA ILE A 24 39.53 3.04 -6.19
C ILE A 24 38.85 1.95 -5.36
N LYS A 25 39.63 1.06 -4.74
CA LYS A 25 39.10 0.00 -3.88
C LYS A 25 38.40 0.58 -2.64
N LYS A 26 38.98 1.57 -1.98
CA LYS A 26 38.33 2.29 -0.87
C LYS A 26 37.07 3.04 -1.31
N GLN A 27 37.07 3.64 -2.51
CA GLN A 27 35.88 4.29 -3.05
C GLN A 27 34.76 3.28 -3.33
N GLN A 28 35.07 2.12 -3.94
CA GLN A 28 34.09 1.05 -4.15
C GLN A 28 33.57 0.46 -2.83
N GLU A 29 34.43 0.31 -1.82
CA GLU A 29 34.02 -0.12 -0.48
C GLU A 29 33.11 0.92 0.19
N GLN A 30 33.41 2.22 0.06
CA GLN A 30 32.57 3.32 0.56
C GLN A 30 31.23 3.41 -0.17
N GLU A 31 31.21 3.25 -1.49
CA GLU A 31 29.98 3.21 -2.29
C GLU A 31 29.09 2.02 -1.89
N ASN A 32 29.69 0.83 -1.67
CA ASN A 32 28.95 -0.33 -1.15
C ASN A 32 28.41 -0.12 0.28
N HIS A 33 29.14 0.60 1.15
CA HIS A 33 28.64 0.96 2.47
C HIS A 33 27.49 1.97 2.37
N GLN A 34 27.59 2.95 1.47
CA GLN A 34 26.56 3.96 1.26
C GLN A 34 25.29 3.32 0.65
N GLN A 35 25.45 2.43 -0.32
CA GLN A 35 24.35 1.70 -0.95
C GLN A 35 23.65 0.73 0.03
N ASN A 36 24.40 0.05 0.89
CA ASN A 36 23.83 -0.73 2.00
C ASN A 36 23.07 0.17 2.98
N HIS A 37 23.60 1.35 3.32
CA HIS A 37 22.95 2.30 4.23
C HIS A 37 21.63 2.86 3.65
N TYR A 38 21.55 3.09 2.34
CA TYR A 38 20.31 3.47 1.65
C TYR A 38 19.29 2.32 1.65
N GLN A 39 19.76 1.08 1.42
CA GLN A 39 18.90 -0.10 1.46
C GLN A 39 18.39 -0.41 2.89
N GLN A 40 19.20 -0.08 3.90
CA GLN A 40 18.89 -0.21 5.32
C GLN A 40 17.80 0.76 5.81
N GLN A 41 17.85 2.03 5.40
CA GLN A 41 16.79 3.00 5.73
C GLN A 41 15.44 2.62 5.13
N HIS A 42 15.43 2.07 3.92
CA HIS A 42 14.22 1.50 3.32
C HIS A 42 13.73 0.26 4.08
N TYR A 43 14.64 -0.57 4.60
CA TYR A 43 14.30 -1.78 5.33
C TYR A 43 13.59 -1.50 6.66
N GLU A 44 14.08 -0.55 7.44
CA GLU A 44 13.46 -0.13 8.71
C GLU A 44 12.10 0.55 8.51
N GLN A 45 11.96 1.42 7.50
CA GLN A 45 10.68 2.07 7.19
C GLN A 45 9.59 1.08 6.74
N HIS A 46 9.95 0.06 5.96
CA HIS A 46 8.98 -0.97 5.54
C HIS A 46 8.57 -1.88 6.70
N TYR A 47 9.45 -2.09 7.70
CA TYR A 47 9.16 -2.98 8.82
C TYR A 47 8.05 -2.44 9.74
N GLU A 48 8.11 -1.15 10.10
CA GLU A 48 7.11 -0.53 10.97
C GLU A 48 5.75 -0.34 10.28
N GLN A 49 5.73 0.05 9.00
CA GLN A 49 4.46 0.29 8.29
C GLN A 49 3.64 -0.98 8.06
N HIS A 50 4.28 -2.14 7.85
CA HIS A 50 3.58 -3.39 7.55
C HIS A 50 3.12 -4.18 8.79
N TYR A 51 3.68 -3.88 9.97
CA TYR A 51 3.32 -4.58 11.21
C TYR A 51 1.90 -4.23 11.69
N GLU A 52 1.45 -2.98 11.51
CA GLU A 52 0.14 -2.53 12.01
C GLU A 52 -1.02 -2.73 11.03
N GLN A 53 -0.77 -2.74 9.72
CA GLN A 53 -1.86 -2.70 8.74
C GLN A 53 -2.49 -4.06 8.44
N HIS A 54 -1.83 -5.18 8.75
CA HIS A 54 -2.25 -6.50 8.24
C HIS A 54 -2.66 -7.53 9.29
N THR A 55 -2.66 -7.19 10.58
CA THR A 55 -2.93 -8.17 11.66
C THR A 55 -4.41 -8.37 11.98
N THR A 56 -5.32 -7.54 11.46
CA THR A 56 -6.75 -7.66 11.83
C THR A 56 -7.60 -8.19 10.69
N TYR A 57 -7.48 -9.49 10.38
CA TYR A 57 -8.51 -10.21 9.62
C TYR A 57 -9.72 -10.41 10.53
N HIS A 58 -10.87 -9.81 10.20
CA HIS A 58 -12.11 -10.00 10.96
C HIS A 58 -13.18 -10.65 10.10
N HIS A 59 -13.59 -11.82 10.59
CA HIS A 59 -14.62 -12.69 10.03
C HIS A 59 -15.96 -11.95 10.01
N SER A 60 -16.61 -11.92 8.85
CA SER A 60 -18.01 -11.50 8.75
C SER A 60 -18.85 -12.78 8.67
N ALA A 61 -19.82 -12.92 9.59
CA ALA A 61 -20.68 -14.10 9.69
C ALA A 61 -21.45 -14.43 8.39
N ASP A 62 -21.67 -13.44 7.51
CA ASP A 62 -22.31 -13.64 6.21
C ASP A 62 -21.39 -14.28 5.15
N VAL A 63 -20.08 -14.35 5.43
CA VAL A 63 -19.04 -14.90 4.54
C VAL A 63 -18.50 -16.23 5.06
N ASP A 64 -18.89 -16.64 6.26
CA ASP A 64 -18.41 -17.84 6.95
C ASP A 64 -18.78 -19.14 6.21
N ASP A 65 -19.80 -19.10 5.36
CA ASP A 65 -20.28 -20.28 4.62
C ASP A 65 -19.49 -20.56 3.32
N ASP A 66 -18.55 -19.70 2.92
CA ASP A 66 -17.77 -19.94 1.70
C ASP A 66 -16.39 -20.55 2.01
N GLU A 67 -16.32 -21.88 1.90
CA GLU A 67 -15.12 -22.67 2.15
C GLU A 67 -13.94 -22.23 1.26
N HIS A 68 -14.20 -21.82 0.01
CA HIS A 68 -13.15 -21.42 -0.92
C HIS A 68 -12.52 -20.08 -0.51
N TYR A 69 -13.35 -19.09 -0.17
CA TYR A 69 -12.90 -17.81 0.37
C TYR A 69 -12.10 -17.99 1.66
N SER A 70 -12.64 -18.76 2.62
CA SER A 70 -11.98 -19.02 3.90
C SER A 70 -10.63 -19.73 3.71
N SER A 71 -10.55 -20.70 2.80
CA SER A 71 -9.30 -21.37 2.43
C SER A 71 -8.25 -20.42 1.87
N LEU A 72 -8.61 -19.50 0.98
CA LEU A 72 -7.69 -18.51 0.42
C LEU A 72 -7.18 -17.54 1.50
N ARG A 73 -8.06 -17.07 2.39
CA ARG A 73 -7.68 -16.19 3.50
C ARG A 73 -6.80 -16.89 4.53
N GLN A 74 -7.05 -18.17 4.80
CA GLN A 74 -6.18 -18.98 5.64
C GLN A 74 -4.79 -19.17 5.01
N LYS A 75 -4.71 -19.44 3.70
CA LYS A 75 -3.41 -19.49 3.00
C LYS A 75 -2.66 -18.17 3.08
N ALA A 76 -3.35 -17.04 2.88
CA ALA A 76 -2.74 -15.73 3.04
C ALA A 76 -2.21 -15.53 4.47
N HIS A 77 -2.97 -15.92 5.49
CA HIS A 77 -2.56 -15.84 6.89
C HIS A 77 -1.29 -16.66 7.18
N ILE A 78 -1.23 -17.91 6.71
CA ILE A 78 -0.05 -18.77 6.87
C ILE A 78 1.19 -18.15 6.21
N GLU A 79 1.05 -17.58 5.00
CA GLU A 79 2.16 -16.89 4.33
C GLU A 79 2.58 -15.61 5.07
N ALA A 80 1.64 -14.89 5.69
CA ALA A 80 1.95 -13.74 6.55
C ALA A 80 2.74 -14.13 7.80
N GLU A 81 2.39 -15.25 8.46
CA GLU A 81 3.13 -15.76 9.61
C GLU A 81 4.58 -16.10 9.24
N LYS A 82 4.79 -16.82 8.13
CA LYS A 82 6.13 -17.15 7.62
C LYS A 82 6.94 -15.90 7.29
N ARG A 83 6.32 -14.93 6.59
CA ARG A 83 6.94 -13.64 6.30
C ARG A 83 7.40 -12.95 7.58
N ASN A 84 6.53 -12.85 8.59
CA ASN A 84 6.85 -12.18 9.84
C ASN A 84 8.01 -12.87 10.57
N GLN A 85 8.05 -14.21 10.56
CA GLN A 85 9.16 -14.98 11.13
C GLN A 85 10.48 -14.69 10.41
N LEU A 86 10.50 -14.74 9.08
CA LEU A 86 11.71 -14.48 8.29
C LEU A 86 12.21 -13.04 8.43
N TYR A 87 11.29 -12.08 8.49
CA TYR A 87 11.61 -10.69 8.74
C TYR A 87 12.18 -10.48 10.15
N SER A 88 11.64 -11.13 11.17
CA SER A 88 12.22 -11.10 12.53
C SER A 88 13.64 -11.68 12.55
N GLN A 89 13.84 -12.82 11.89
CA GLN A 89 15.16 -13.45 11.81
C GLN A 89 16.16 -12.60 11.01
N SER A 90 15.70 -11.96 9.93
CA SER A 90 16.50 -11.03 9.13
C SER A 90 16.98 -9.85 9.98
N GLN A 91 16.09 -9.28 10.80
CA GLN A 91 16.45 -8.23 11.75
C GLN A 91 17.45 -8.73 12.78
N ASP A 92 17.24 -9.91 13.37
CA ASP A 92 18.19 -10.48 14.34
C ASP A 92 19.58 -10.71 13.72
N ALA A 93 19.64 -11.25 12.50
CA ALA A 93 20.90 -11.44 11.77
C ALA A 93 21.62 -10.12 11.51
N TYR A 94 20.86 -9.08 11.14
CA TYR A 94 21.39 -7.74 10.95
C TYR A 94 21.98 -7.17 12.24
N HIS A 95 21.27 -7.26 13.37
CA HIS A 95 21.76 -6.81 14.67
C HIS A 95 23.01 -7.56 15.15
N ARG A 96 23.21 -8.81 14.70
CA ARG A 96 24.43 -9.59 14.94
C ARG A 96 25.59 -9.24 14.00
N GLY A 97 25.37 -8.35 13.03
CA GLY A 97 26.36 -7.95 12.03
C GLY A 97 26.49 -8.90 10.84
N ASP A 98 25.59 -9.87 10.70
CA ASP A 98 25.55 -10.78 9.54
C ASP A 98 24.62 -10.22 8.45
N GLY A 99 25.13 -9.27 7.68
CA GLY A 99 24.38 -8.66 6.59
C GLY A 99 24.09 -9.62 5.42
N GLY A 100 24.86 -10.70 5.28
CA GLY A 100 24.64 -11.72 4.25
C GLY A 100 23.40 -12.55 4.56
N GLU A 101 23.37 -13.12 5.77
CA GLU A 101 22.21 -13.87 6.29
C GLU A 101 20.96 -12.98 6.34
N ALA A 102 21.09 -11.74 6.83
CA ALA A 102 19.97 -10.80 6.88
C ALA A 102 19.35 -10.56 5.50
N LYS A 103 20.17 -10.39 4.47
CA LYS A 103 19.71 -10.18 3.09
C LYS A 103 19.03 -11.42 2.50
N GLU A 104 19.55 -12.61 2.76
CA GLU A 104 18.93 -13.85 2.27
C GLU A 104 17.54 -14.07 2.89
N LEU A 105 17.43 -13.94 4.21
CA LEU A 105 16.16 -14.04 4.95
C LEU A 105 15.14 -12.98 4.51
N SER A 106 15.63 -11.76 4.25
CA SER A 106 14.88 -10.65 3.68
C SER A 106 14.25 -11.01 2.33
N ILE A 107 15.06 -11.51 1.39
CA ILE A 107 14.61 -11.92 0.05
C ILE A 107 13.58 -13.04 0.16
N GLU A 108 13.76 -13.98 1.08
CA GLU A 108 12.78 -15.04 1.32
C GLU A 108 11.47 -14.50 1.91
N GLY A 109 11.54 -13.59 2.88
CA GLY A 109 10.38 -12.91 3.44
C GLY A 109 9.56 -12.18 2.37
N HIS A 110 10.23 -11.51 1.41
CA HIS A 110 9.55 -10.87 0.28
C HIS A 110 8.80 -11.87 -0.62
N LYS A 111 9.30 -13.10 -0.79
CA LYS A 111 8.58 -14.14 -1.56
C LYS A 111 7.29 -14.54 -0.85
N HIS A 112 7.33 -14.68 0.47
CA HIS A 112 6.14 -14.97 1.28
C HIS A 112 5.15 -13.79 1.29
N ASP A 113 5.65 -12.55 1.32
CA ASP A 113 4.82 -11.36 1.18
C ASP A 113 4.07 -11.32 -0.15
N GLN A 114 4.75 -11.63 -1.26
CA GLN A 114 4.10 -11.71 -2.57
C GLN A 114 3.02 -12.79 -2.61
N ARG A 115 3.29 -13.99 -2.09
CA ARG A 115 2.31 -15.08 -2.02
C ARG A 115 1.10 -14.71 -1.16
N MET A 116 1.34 -14.08 -0.01
CA MET A 116 0.28 -13.57 0.86
C MET A 116 -0.61 -12.58 0.10
N LYS A 117 -0.01 -11.60 -0.60
CA LYS A 117 -0.74 -10.63 -1.44
C LYS A 117 -1.54 -11.33 -2.54
N ASP A 118 -0.96 -12.31 -3.22
CA ASP A 118 -1.63 -13.07 -4.27
C ASP A 118 -2.84 -13.85 -3.75
N TYR A 119 -2.75 -14.49 -2.58
CA TYR A 119 -3.88 -15.19 -1.96
C TYR A 119 -4.97 -14.22 -1.49
N ASN A 120 -4.58 -13.09 -0.88
CA ASN A 120 -5.54 -12.05 -0.49
C ASN A 120 -6.27 -11.47 -1.70
N ARG A 121 -5.55 -11.16 -2.79
CA ARG A 121 -6.13 -10.68 -4.04
C ARG A 121 -7.12 -11.69 -4.62
N GLN A 122 -6.75 -12.98 -4.68
CA GLN A 122 -7.66 -14.04 -5.14
C GLN A 122 -8.92 -14.13 -4.27
N ALA A 123 -8.77 -14.04 -2.95
CA ALA A 123 -9.92 -14.06 -2.02
C ALA A 123 -10.84 -12.85 -2.24
N ALA A 124 -10.25 -11.66 -2.38
CA ALA A 124 -10.95 -10.41 -2.62
C ALA A 124 -11.71 -10.43 -3.95
N GLU A 125 -11.05 -10.81 -5.04
CA GLU A 125 -11.66 -10.94 -6.38
C GLU A 125 -12.82 -11.95 -6.36
N TYR A 126 -12.61 -13.11 -5.74
CA TYR A 126 -13.63 -14.15 -5.64
C TYR A 126 -14.88 -13.66 -4.91
N ILE A 127 -14.71 -13.10 -3.71
CA ILE A 127 -15.86 -12.69 -2.89
C ILE A 127 -16.54 -11.44 -3.46
N TYR A 128 -15.78 -10.52 -4.03
CA TYR A 128 -16.32 -9.34 -4.71
C TYR A 128 -17.16 -9.76 -5.92
N ALA A 129 -16.64 -10.64 -6.79
CA ALA A 129 -17.38 -11.13 -7.95
C ALA A 129 -18.67 -11.85 -7.52
N LYS A 130 -18.59 -12.72 -6.51
CA LYS A 130 -19.75 -13.45 -5.98
C LYS A 130 -20.83 -12.51 -5.44
N LYS A 131 -20.45 -11.48 -4.68
CA LYS A 131 -21.38 -10.54 -4.04
C LYS A 131 -21.98 -9.54 -5.00
N ASN A 132 -21.24 -9.15 -6.03
CA ASN A 132 -21.66 -8.15 -7.00
C ASN A 132 -22.34 -8.77 -8.24
N GLN A 133 -22.41 -10.10 -8.31
CA GLN A 133 -23.12 -10.78 -9.39
C GLN A 133 -24.60 -10.41 -9.39
N GLY A 134 -25.08 -9.85 -10.51
CA GLY A 134 -26.48 -9.46 -10.68
C GLY A 134 -26.87 -8.16 -9.98
N ARG A 135 -25.92 -7.44 -9.36
CA ARG A 135 -26.15 -6.09 -8.84
C ARG A 135 -26.20 -5.05 -9.97
N PRO A 136 -26.92 -3.94 -9.79
CA PRO A 136 -26.94 -2.87 -10.78
C PRO A 136 -25.57 -2.19 -10.88
N THR A 137 -25.32 -1.50 -11.99
CA THR A 137 -24.04 -0.85 -12.28
C THR A 137 -23.67 0.22 -11.26
N ASN A 138 -24.66 0.90 -10.69
CA ASN A 138 -24.53 1.94 -9.68
C ASN A 138 -24.53 1.40 -8.23
N GLU A 139 -24.32 0.10 -8.00
CA GLU A 139 -24.22 -0.47 -6.66
C GLU A 139 -23.02 -1.41 -6.58
N ILE A 140 -22.24 -1.29 -5.50
CA ILE A 140 -21.14 -2.22 -5.20
C ILE A 140 -21.20 -2.67 -3.75
N ASP A 141 -20.81 -3.92 -3.54
CA ASP A 141 -20.70 -4.55 -2.24
C ASP A 141 -19.25 -4.92 -1.92
N LEU A 142 -18.72 -4.30 -0.86
CA LEU A 142 -17.35 -4.39 -0.40
C LEU A 142 -17.23 -5.04 0.99
N HIS A 143 -18.33 -5.54 1.55
CA HIS A 143 -18.25 -6.16 2.87
C HIS A 143 -17.30 -7.37 2.84
N GLY A 144 -16.49 -7.53 3.88
CA GLY A 144 -15.50 -8.61 3.96
C GLY A 144 -14.22 -8.38 3.15
N LEU A 145 -14.10 -7.26 2.43
CA LEU A 145 -12.82 -6.83 1.86
C LEU A 145 -11.98 -6.08 2.89
N PHE A 146 -10.66 -6.14 2.71
CA PHE A 146 -9.75 -5.24 3.43
C PHE A 146 -9.82 -3.83 2.87
N VAL A 147 -9.37 -2.86 3.67
CA VAL A 147 -9.41 -1.43 3.31
C VAL A 147 -8.72 -1.17 1.97
N THR A 148 -7.52 -1.74 1.75
CA THR A 148 -6.77 -1.57 0.50
C THR A 148 -7.53 -2.16 -0.69
N GLU A 149 -7.98 -3.41 -0.57
CA GLU A 149 -8.75 -4.13 -1.61
C GLU A 149 -10.04 -3.37 -1.97
N ALA A 150 -10.77 -2.90 -0.94
CA ALA A 150 -11.99 -2.16 -1.12
C ALA A 150 -11.75 -0.79 -1.77
N SER A 151 -10.64 -0.12 -1.43
CA SER A 151 -10.29 1.19 -1.99
C SER A 151 -10.09 1.08 -3.50
N GLU A 152 -9.32 0.09 -3.96
CA GLU A 152 -9.13 -0.19 -5.39
C GLU A 152 -10.47 -0.39 -6.12
N LYS A 153 -11.39 -1.16 -5.52
CA LYS A 153 -12.73 -1.40 -6.10
C LYS A 153 -13.64 -0.17 -6.09
N VAL A 154 -13.51 0.72 -5.12
CA VAL A 154 -14.24 1.99 -5.12
C VAL A 154 -13.73 2.91 -6.23
N GLU A 155 -12.42 3.00 -6.43
CA GLU A 155 -11.84 3.82 -7.50
C GLU A 155 -12.29 3.34 -8.88
N GLU A 156 -12.20 2.04 -9.13
CA GLU A 156 -12.72 1.40 -10.36
C GLU A 156 -14.22 1.72 -10.56
N ALA A 157 -15.02 1.60 -9.50
CA ALA A 157 -16.46 1.83 -9.58
C ALA A 157 -16.82 3.29 -9.83
N ILE A 158 -16.13 4.25 -9.18
CA ILE A 158 -16.32 5.69 -9.41
C ILE A 158 -16.03 6.02 -10.87
N GLN A 159 -14.88 5.58 -11.39
CA GLN A 159 -14.50 5.82 -12.79
C GLN A 159 -15.53 5.22 -13.76
N ARG A 160 -15.98 3.99 -13.50
CA ARG A 160 -16.99 3.30 -14.31
C ARG A 160 -18.33 4.03 -14.31
N CYS A 161 -18.80 4.50 -13.14
CA CYS A 161 -20.06 5.22 -13.02
C CYS A 161 -20.00 6.58 -13.72
N GLN A 162 -18.91 7.33 -13.53
CA GLN A 162 -18.67 8.60 -14.22
C GLN A 162 -18.63 8.43 -15.75
N ALA A 163 -17.92 7.41 -16.24
CA ALA A 163 -17.85 7.12 -17.67
C ALA A 163 -19.19 6.69 -18.27
N SER A 164 -20.04 6.05 -17.47
CA SER A 164 -21.37 5.58 -17.89
C SER A 164 -22.46 6.66 -17.73
N GLY A 165 -22.15 7.81 -17.14
CA GLY A 165 -23.10 8.88 -16.88
C GLY A 165 -24.10 8.57 -15.75
N GLU A 166 -23.75 7.65 -14.85
CA GLU A 166 -24.58 7.33 -13.68
C GLU A 166 -24.66 8.54 -12.74
N GLU A 167 -25.85 8.81 -12.19
CA GLU A 167 -26.08 9.95 -11.29
C GLU A 167 -25.59 9.68 -9.86
N ASN A 168 -25.45 8.40 -9.50
CA ASN A 168 -25.07 7.98 -8.15
C ASN A 168 -24.35 6.64 -8.15
N LEU A 169 -23.74 6.30 -7.02
CA LEU A 169 -23.16 5.01 -6.68
C LEU A 169 -23.47 4.68 -5.22
N VAL A 170 -24.05 3.52 -4.98
CA VAL A 170 -24.28 2.97 -3.64
C VAL A 170 -23.16 2.00 -3.29
N ILE A 171 -22.45 2.28 -2.20
CA ILE A 171 -21.33 1.45 -1.72
C ILE A 171 -21.74 0.78 -0.41
N ILE A 172 -21.80 -0.55 -0.40
CA ILE A 172 -22.13 -1.34 0.78
C ILE A 172 -20.81 -1.73 1.47
N VAL A 173 -20.54 -1.14 2.63
CA VAL A 173 -19.34 -1.41 3.46
C VAL A 173 -19.63 -2.36 4.63
N GLY A 174 -20.92 -2.61 4.91
CA GLY A 174 -21.37 -3.41 6.04
C GLY A 174 -21.52 -2.62 7.34
N LYS A 175 -22.22 -3.20 8.31
CA LYS A 175 -22.60 -2.53 9.58
C LYS A 175 -21.46 -2.42 10.61
N GLY A 176 -20.34 -3.11 10.39
CA GLY A 176 -19.20 -3.09 11.31
C GLY A 176 -19.41 -3.83 12.65
N LEU A 177 -20.52 -4.59 12.79
CA LEU A 177 -20.91 -5.30 14.02
C LEU A 177 -19.88 -6.33 14.51
N HIS A 178 -18.94 -6.74 13.65
CA HIS A 178 -17.93 -7.77 13.94
C HIS A 178 -16.49 -7.27 13.77
N SER A 179 -16.23 -5.98 13.96
CA SER A 179 -14.85 -5.47 14.08
C SER A 179 -14.39 -5.55 15.55
N PRO A 180 -13.11 -5.85 15.85
CA PRO A 180 -12.64 -5.91 17.23
C PRO A 180 -12.71 -4.49 17.80
N GLY A 181 -13.52 -4.30 18.85
CA GLY A 181 -13.76 -2.98 19.42
C GLY A 181 -14.80 -2.12 18.68
N GLN A 182 -15.63 -2.68 17.79
CA GLN A 182 -16.66 -1.96 17.01
C GLN A 182 -16.12 -0.83 16.10
N ILE A 183 -14.82 -0.80 15.82
CA ILE A 183 -14.23 0.18 14.92
C ILE A 183 -14.34 -0.34 13.49
N ALA A 184 -15.41 0.04 12.80
CA ALA A 184 -15.58 -0.21 11.37
C ALA A 184 -14.49 0.55 10.59
N LYS A 185 -13.28 0.00 10.42
CA LYS A 185 -12.16 0.67 9.72
C LYS A 185 -12.46 0.95 8.24
N LEU A 186 -13.30 0.13 7.62
CA LEU A 186 -13.63 0.23 6.20
C LEU A 186 -14.44 1.50 5.87
N LYS A 187 -15.49 1.79 6.64
CA LYS A 187 -16.37 2.95 6.42
C LYS A 187 -15.64 4.31 6.41
N PRO A 188 -14.83 4.69 7.43
CA PRO A 188 -14.11 5.95 7.44
C PRO A 188 -13.05 6.00 6.33
N ALA A 189 -12.38 4.89 6.04
CA ALA A 189 -11.38 4.84 4.96
C ALA A 189 -12.02 5.11 3.58
N ILE A 190 -13.17 4.50 3.28
CA ILE A 190 -13.88 4.77 2.02
C ILE A 190 -14.43 6.20 1.98
N ILE A 191 -14.94 6.74 3.10
CA ILE A 191 -15.38 8.14 3.15
C ILE A 191 -14.20 9.09 2.84
N GLU A 192 -13.02 8.83 3.41
CA GLU A 192 -11.83 9.61 3.13
C GLU A 192 -11.37 9.50 1.67
N LEU A 193 -11.42 8.29 1.11
CA LEU A 193 -11.10 8.04 -0.29
C LEU A 193 -12.02 8.84 -1.22
N VAL A 194 -13.33 8.75 -1.01
CA VAL A 194 -14.36 9.39 -1.84
C VAL A 194 -14.25 10.92 -1.81
N LYS A 195 -13.82 11.52 -0.69
CA LYS A 195 -13.54 12.96 -0.61
C LYS A 195 -12.48 13.43 -1.61
N LYS A 196 -11.51 12.58 -1.95
CA LYS A 196 -10.45 12.93 -2.93
C LYS A 196 -10.99 13.10 -4.35
N TYR A 197 -12.14 12.48 -4.65
CA TYR A 197 -12.77 12.55 -5.96
C TYR A 197 -13.75 13.73 -6.12
N ASN A 198 -13.82 14.63 -5.13
CA ASN A 198 -14.69 15.82 -5.13
C ASN A 198 -16.17 15.49 -5.42
N VAL A 199 -16.62 14.31 -4.98
CA VAL A 199 -18.01 13.83 -5.09
C VAL A 199 -18.70 13.93 -3.73
N SER A 200 -20.02 14.09 -3.73
CA SER A 200 -20.80 14.13 -2.50
C SER A 200 -20.97 12.71 -1.96
N CYS A 201 -20.72 12.51 -0.66
CA CYS A 201 -20.86 11.20 0.00
C CYS A 201 -21.77 11.33 1.23
N GLN A 202 -22.90 10.63 1.21
CA GLN A 202 -23.86 10.59 2.30
C GLN A 202 -23.83 9.20 2.97
N PRO A 203 -23.39 9.09 4.24
CA PRO A 203 -23.35 7.81 4.92
C PRO A 203 -24.73 7.34 5.37
N ASN A 204 -24.91 6.03 5.47
CA ASN A 204 -26.10 5.32 5.96
C ASN A 204 -27.35 5.42 5.06
N ILE A 205 -27.16 5.62 3.76
CA ILE A 205 -28.24 5.63 2.76
C ILE A 205 -27.96 4.50 1.75
N PRO A 206 -28.94 3.60 1.45
CA PRO A 206 -30.29 3.53 2.03
C PRO A 206 -30.33 2.94 3.44
N ASN A 207 -29.32 2.16 3.84
CA ASN A 207 -29.29 1.43 5.11
C ASN A 207 -28.03 1.76 5.94
N PRO A 208 -28.04 1.56 7.26
CA PRO A 208 -26.82 1.55 8.07
C PRO A 208 -25.81 0.55 7.51
N GLY A 209 -24.64 1.04 7.11
CA GLY A 209 -23.60 0.25 6.42
C GLY A 209 -23.50 0.48 4.91
N CYS A 210 -24.27 1.42 4.37
CA CYS A 210 -24.13 1.91 2.99
C CYS A 210 -23.56 3.33 2.95
N LEU A 211 -22.91 3.69 1.85
CA LEU A 211 -22.51 5.05 1.51
C LEU A 211 -23.14 5.39 0.16
N PHE A 212 -23.89 6.48 0.10
CA PHE A 212 -24.47 6.97 -1.14
C PHE A 212 -23.56 8.06 -1.70
N VAL A 213 -22.98 7.81 -2.87
CA VAL A 213 -22.13 8.75 -3.59
C VAL A 213 -22.95 9.35 -4.72
N GLU A 214 -23.01 10.67 -4.80
CA GLU A 214 -23.73 11.37 -5.87
C GLU A 214 -22.71 11.98 -6.84
N PHE A 215 -22.87 11.65 -8.11
CA PHE A 215 -22.15 12.28 -9.20
C PHE A 215 -23.04 13.40 -9.73
N GLY A 216 -22.59 14.65 -9.60
CA GLY A 216 -23.38 15.79 -10.06
C GLY A 216 -23.75 15.61 -11.53
N LYS A 217 -25.06 15.62 -11.83
CA LYS A 217 -25.58 15.56 -13.21
C LYS A 217 -24.89 16.65 -14.02
N GLY A 218 -24.30 16.25 -15.14
CA GLY A 218 -23.62 17.07 -16.13
C GLY A 218 -23.72 18.58 -15.93
N THR A 219 -22.73 19.15 -15.26
CA THR A 219 -22.22 20.44 -15.69
C THR A 219 -20.74 20.24 -15.91
N GLY A 220 -20.34 20.14 -17.18
CA GLY A 220 -18.99 20.52 -17.60
C GLY A 220 -18.78 22.03 -17.41
N ASP A 221 -19.12 22.51 -16.22
CA ASP A 221 -19.03 23.89 -15.82
C ASP A 221 -18.15 23.91 -14.59
N LEU A 222 -17.11 24.72 -14.66
CA LEU A 222 -16.14 24.97 -13.62
C LEU A 222 -16.77 25.81 -12.49
N SER A 223 -18.08 25.69 -12.26
CA SER A 223 -18.85 26.42 -11.26
C SER A 223 -18.43 26.10 -9.83
N TRP A 224 -17.77 24.97 -9.60
CA TRP A 224 -17.12 24.69 -8.31
C TRP A 224 -15.87 25.55 -8.09
N LEU A 225 -15.09 25.83 -9.15
CA LEU A 225 -13.99 26.80 -9.10
C LEU A 225 -14.53 28.22 -8.94
N ASP A 226 -15.63 28.56 -9.62
CA ASP A 226 -16.25 29.88 -9.50
C ASP A 226 -16.84 30.14 -8.10
N ARG A 227 -17.45 29.12 -7.47
CA ARG A 227 -17.89 29.22 -6.06
C ARG A 227 -16.73 29.24 -5.07
N PHE A 228 -15.56 28.73 -5.44
CA PHE A 228 -14.34 28.76 -4.61
C PHE A 228 -13.61 30.10 -4.74
N THR A 229 -13.50 30.65 -5.95
CA THR A 229 -12.92 31.98 -6.20
C THR A 229 -13.79 33.10 -5.66
N ASP A 230 -15.12 33.01 -5.79
CA ASP A 230 -16.06 33.99 -5.23
C ASP A 230 -16.02 33.98 -3.68
N LYS A 231 -15.77 32.81 -3.08
CA LYS A 231 -15.57 32.66 -1.62
C LYS A 231 -14.21 33.18 -1.15
N MET A 232 -13.17 33.15 -1.99
CA MET A 232 -11.87 33.76 -1.70
C MET A 232 -11.84 35.28 -1.97
N ALA A 233 -12.62 35.76 -2.94
CA ALA A 233 -12.72 37.17 -3.29
C ALA A 233 -13.58 37.97 -2.30
N ASN A 234 -14.65 37.38 -1.76
CA ASN A 234 -15.55 38.05 -0.82
C ASN A 234 -15.06 38.04 0.64
N GLY A 235 -13.88 37.50 0.93
CA GLY A 235 -13.20 37.69 2.22
C GLY A 235 -14.03 37.29 3.45
N GLU A 236 -14.98 36.37 3.32
CA GLU A 236 -15.77 35.87 4.45
C GLU A 236 -15.01 34.78 5.20
N GLY A 237 -13.95 35.22 5.90
CA GLY A 237 -13.56 34.61 7.15
C GLY A 237 -14.52 35.09 8.24
N CYS A 238 -15.35 34.19 8.76
CA CYS A 238 -15.94 34.33 10.09
C CYS A 238 -16.41 32.93 10.54
N LEU A 239 -15.72 32.21 11.44
CA LEU A 239 -15.56 32.37 12.90
C LEU A 239 -16.84 32.08 13.73
N ILE A 240 -16.67 31.07 14.63
CA ILE A 240 -17.36 30.77 15.91
C ILE A 240 -18.84 30.28 15.78
N MET A 241 -19.32 29.24 16.49
CA MET A 241 -18.94 28.76 17.83
C MET A 241 -19.03 27.24 18.02
#